data_AF-X1IUZ3-F1
#
_entry.id   AF-X1IUZ3-F1
#
_cell.length_a   1.000
_cell.length_b   1.000
_cell.length_c   1.000
_cell.angle_alpha   90.00
_cell.angle_beta   90.00
_cell.angle_gamma   90.00
#
_symmetry.space_group_name_H-M   'P 1'
#
loop_
_entity.id
_entity.type
_entity.pdbx_description
1 polymer ?
#
loop_
_entity_poly.entity_id
_entity_poly.type
_entity_poly.pdbx_seq_one_letter_code
_entity_poly.pdbx_strand_id
1 'polypeptide(L)'
;EERVQRKYPNMEVLNSYKVYADGRSWYYEVILVDPSHPAIKADPKINWICEAPHRKRVSRGLTSSGRKARGLHKKGWGSEKTRPSLGANKGRGK
;
A
#
# COMPACT_ATOMS: atom_id res chain seq x y z
N GLU A 1 2.95 -6.34 -4.77
CA GLU A 1 3.28 -5.79 -3.43
C GLU A 1 3.21 -6.87 -2.35
N GLU A 2 2.06 -7.49 -2.07
CA GLU A 2 1.93 -8.46 -0.96
C GLU A 2 2.90 -9.64 -1.01
N ARG A 3 3.18 -10.19 -2.21
CA ARG A 3 4.14 -11.30 -2.38
C ARG A 3 5.53 -10.93 -1.84
N VAL A 4 5.95 -9.68 -2.03
CA VAL A 4 7.25 -9.17 -1.56
C VAL A 4 7.23 -8.97 -0.05
N GLN A 5 6.15 -8.41 0.50
CA GLN A 5 5.97 -8.24 1.95
C GLN A 5 6.01 -9.57 2.71
N ARG A 6 5.48 -10.65 2.12
CA ARG A 6 5.55 -12.00 2.72
C ARG A 6 6.97 -12.57 2.69
N LYS A 7 7.77 -12.21 1.68
CA LYS A 7 9.18 -12.62 1.56
C LYS A 7 10.08 -11.85 2.53
N TYR A 8 9.83 -10.57 2.75
CA TYR A 8 10.58 -9.69 3.64
C TYR A 8 9.68 -9.14 4.76
N PRO A 9 9.41 -9.92 5.82
CA PRO A 9 8.47 -9.55 6.88
C PRO A 9 8.98 -8.45 7.81
N ASN A 10 10.30 -8.23 7.86
CA ASN A 10 10.96 -7.19 8.66
C ASN A 10 10.89 -5.79 8.03
N MET A 11 10.65 -5.71 6.72
CA MET A 11 10.58 -4.46 5.97
C MET A 11 9.13 -4.06 5.72
N GLU A 12 8.89 -2.78 5.44
CA GLU A 12 7.57 -2.26 5.05
C GLU A 12 7.59 -1.74 3.61
N VAL A 13 6.56 -2.02 2.84
CA VAL A 13 6.46 -1.52 1.46
C VAL A 13 6.02 -0.06 1.43
N LEU A 14 6.81 0.75 0.74
CA LEU A 14 6.49 2.15 0.46
C LEU A 14 5.53 2.25 -0.72
N ASN A 15 5.92 1.70 -1.88
CA ASN A 15 5.13 1.71 -3.11
C ASN A 15 5.65 0.68 -4.13
N SER A 16 5.02 0.61 -5.31
CA SER A 16 5.52 -0.18 -6.44
C SER A 16 5.22 0.46 -7.79
N TYR A 17 5.93 0.03 -8.83
CA TYR A 17 5.67 0.43 -10.21
C TYR A 17 5.86 -0.74 -11.19
N LYS A 18 5.16 -0.66 -12.33
CA LYS A 18 5.26 -1.65 -13.41
C LYS A 18 6.53 -1.37 -14.21
N VAL A 19 7.31 -2.42 -14.47
CA VAL A 19 8.56 -2.34 -15.24
C VAL A 19 8.33 -2.92 -16.64
N TYR A 20 7.74 -4.11 -16.70
CA TYR A 20 7.59 -4.85 -17.94
C TYR A 20 6.37 -5.77 -17.88
N ALA A 21 5.89 -6.21 -19.04
CA ALA A 21 4.93 -7.29 -19.14
C ALA A 21 5.26 -8.13 -20.37
N ASP A 22 5.38 -9.43 -20.18
CA ASP A 22 5.26 -10.42 -21.24
C ASP A 22 3.78 -10.84 -21.35
N GLY A 23 3.40 -11.51 -22.44
CA GLY A 23 2.03 -11.99 -22.62
C GLY A 23 1.55 -12.97 -21.53
N ARG A 24 2.48 -13.49 -20.71
CA ARG A 24 2.21 -14.45 -19.63
C ARG A 24 2.32 -13.85 -18.23
N SER A 25 3.21 -12.89 -18.01
CA SER A 25 3.57 -12.38 -16.69
C SER A 25 3.65 -10.86 -16.66
N TRP A 26 3.60 -10.31 -15.46
CA TRP A 26 3.68 -8.87 -15.24
C TRP A 26 4.76 -8.64 -14.21
N TYR A 27 5.73 -7.79 -14.55
CA TYR A 27 6.89 -7.50 -13.73
C TYR A 27 6.74 -6.13 -13.08
N TYR A 28 7.02 -6.10 -11.78
CA TYR A 28 6.90 -4.92 -10.95
C TYR A 28 8.13 -4.80 -10.07
N GLU A 29 8.60 -3.57 -9.90
CA GLU A 29 9.58 -3.23 -8.87
C GLU A 29 8.84 -2.69 -7.65
N VAL A 30 9.25 -3.16 -6.47
CA VAL A 30 8.62 -2.83 -5.19
C VAL A 30 9.66 -2.18 -4.31
N ILE A 31 9.33 -0.97 -3.82
CA ILE A 31 10.19 -0.19 -2.94
C ILE A 31 9.88 -0.59 -1.49
N LEU A 32 10.89 -1.12 -0.80
CA LEU A 32 10.84 -1.52 0.60
C LEU A 32 11.65 -0.54 1.44
N VAL A 33 11.25 -0.38 2.70
CA VAL A 33 11.94 0.43 3.70
C VAL A 33 12.13 -0.40 4.96
N ASP A 34 13.31 -0.29 5.56
CA ASP A 34 13.60 -0.91 6.85
C ASP A 34 13.29 0.07 8.00
N PRO A 35 12.23 -0.17 8.79
CA PRO A 35 11.86 0.70 9.91
C PRO A 35 12.80 0.57 11.12
N SER A 36 13.65 -0.46 11.16
CA SER A 36 14.62 -0.66 12.26
C SER A 36 15.88 0.19 12.09
N HIS A 37 16.18 0.61 10.86
CA HIS A 37 17.40 1.32 10.52
C HIS A 37 17.41 2.77 11.05
N PRO A 38 18.47 3.21 11.77
CA PRO A 38 18.53 4.56 12.36
C PRO A 38 18.42 5.69 11.34
N ALA A 39 18.94 5.51 10.11
CA ALA A 39 18.83 6.54 9.07
C ALA A 39 17.37 6.84 8.69
N ILE A 40 16.51 5.80 8.64
CA ILE A 40 15.08 5.96 8.34
C ILE A 40 14.34 6.60 9.51
N LYS A 41 14.72 6.28 10.75
CA LYS A 41 14.13 6.90 11.96
C LYS A 41 14.50 8.37 12.10
N ALA A 42 15.72 8.73 11.72
CA ALA A 42 16.22 10.10 11.78
C ALA A 42 15.65 11.00 10.68
N ASP A 43 15.30 10.45 9.51
CA ASP A 43 14.77 11.22 8.38
C ASP A 43 13.30 11.64 8.60
N PRO A 44 12.99 12.94 8.78
CA PRO A 44 11.64 13.43 9.04
C PRO A 44 10.67 13.23 7.86
N LYS A 45 11.16 12.92 6.65
CA LYS A 45 10.30 12.73 5.47
C LYS A 45 9.67 11.33 5.42
N ILE A 46 10.35 10.33 5.97
CA ILE A 46 9.96 8.93 5.85
C ILE A 46 9.75 8.22 7.19
N ASN A 47 10.20 8.81 8.30
CA ASN A 47 10.09 8.22 9.64
C ASN A 47 8.65 7.79 10.03
N TRP A 48 7.62 8.40 9.45
CA TRP A 48 6.22 8.00 9.64
C TRP A 48 6.00 6.50 9.37
N ILE A 49 6.75 5.89 8.45
CA ILE A 49 6.61 4.46 8.14
C ILE A 49 7.05 3.55 9.29
N CYS A 50 7.86 4.06 10.23
CA CYS A 50 8.36 3.32 11.38
C CYS A 50 7.32 3.15 12.50
N GLU A 51 6.24 3.94 12.48
CA GLU A 51 5.23 3.91 13.55
C GLU A 51 4.35 2.66 13.48
N ALA A 52 3.80 2.26 14.64
CA ALA A 52 2.93 1.09 14.75
C ALA A 52 1.73 1.08 13.78
N PRO A 53 1.03 2.21 13.51
CA PRO A 53 -0.10 2.24 12.57
C PRO A 53 0.28 1.91 11.13
N HIS A 54 1.55 1.98 10.75
CA HIS A 54 2.04 1.74 9.40
C HIS A 54 2.56 0.32 9.16
N ARG A 55 2.55 -0.53 10.19
CA ARG A 55 2.91 -1.96 10.06
C ARG A 55 1.96 -2.72 9.13
N LYS A 56 2.49 -3.61 8.30
CA LYS A 56 1.74 -4.45 7.35
C LYS A 56 0.74 -3.63 6.53
N ARG A 57 1.12 -2.43 6.10
CA ARG A 57 0.20 -1.49 5.41
C ARG A 57 -0.30 -2.02 4.06
N VAL A 58 0.48 -2.86 3.40
CA VAL A 58 0.14 -3.49 2.12
C VAL A 58 -1.07 -4.38 2.25
N SER A 59 -1.10 -5.25 3.27
CA SER A 59 -2.21 -6.19 3.49
C SER A 59 -3.53 -5.49 3.81
N ARG A 60 -3.47 -4.20 4.21
CA ARG A 60 -4.63 -3.34 4.46
C ARG A 60 -5.00 -2.46 3.24
N GLY A 61 -4.27 -2.57 2.14
CA GLY A 61 -4.48 -1.78 0.93
C GLY A 61 -4.24 -0.28 1.12
N LEU A 62 -3.26 0.10 1.94
CA LEU A 62 -2.91 1.51 2.19
C LEU A 62 -1.85 2.05 1.22
N THR A 63 -1.26 1.21 0.37
CA THR A 63 -0.38 1.61 -0.74
C THR A 63 -1.18 2.33 -1.84
N SER A 64 -0.49 3.00 -2.77
CA SER A 64 -1.14 3.67 -3.91
C SER A 64 -1.99 2.68 -4.72
N SER A 65 -1.42 1.52 -5.05
CA SER A 65 -2.10 0.42 -5.74
C SER A 65 -3.32 -0.07 -4.97
N GLY A 66 -3.19 -0.26 -3.64
CA GLY A 66 -4.30 -0.69 -2.78
C GLY A 66 -5.43 0.34 -2.68
N ARG A 67 -5.10 1.64 -2.60
CA ARG A 67 -6.09 2.72 -2.60
C ARG A 67 -6.82 2.83 -3.93
N LYS A 68 -6.12 2.64 -5.05
CA LYS A 68 -6.71 2.59 -6.39
C LYS A 68 -7.69 1.42 -6.51
N ALA A 69 -7.29 0.23 -6.07
CA ALA A 69 -8.13 -0.96 -6.10
C ALA A 69 -9.40 -0.86 -5.24
N ARG A 70 -9.40 0.00 -4.22
CA ARG A 70 -10.55 0.29 -3.33
C ARG A 70 -11.42 1.46 -3.80
N GLY A 71 -11.15 2.04 -4.98
CA GLY A 71 -11.89 3.18 -5.50
C GLY A 71 -11.71 4.48 -4.70
N LEU A 72 -10.63 4.62 -3.93
CA LEU A 72 -10.44 5.75 -2.99
C LEU A 72 -9.76 6.99 -3.60
N HIS A 73 -9.43 6.95 -4.89
CA HIS A 73 -8.84 8.10 -5.60
C HIS A 73 -9.89 9.15 -5.96
N LYS A 74 -11.14 8.74 -6.21
CA LYS A 74 -12.25 9.67 -6.47
C LYS A 74 -12.85 10.17 -5.15
N LYS A 75 -13.33 11.41 -5.16
CA LYS A 75 -14.18 12.01 -4.12
C LYS A 75 -15.46 12.55 -4.77
N GLY A 76 -16.55 12.63 -4.00
CA GLY A 76 -17.84 13.12 -4.47
C GLY A 76 -18.71 12.01 -5.06
N TRP A 77 -19.51 12.35 -6.08
CA TRP A 77 -20.51 11.47 -6.67
C TRP A 77 -19.93 10.12 -7.13
N GLY A 78 -20.53 9.01 -6.69
CA GLY A 78 -20.11 7.65 -6.97
C GLY A 78 -19.08 7.08 -5.98
N SER A 79 -18.67 7.85 -4.95
CA SER A 79 -17.78 7.37 -3.87
C SER A 79 -18.50 7.16 -2.52
N GLU A 80 -19.82 7.28 -2.49
CA GLU A 80 -20.67 7.18 -1.29
C GLU A 80 -20.53 5.80 -0.65
N LYS A 81 -20.35 4.76 -1.47
CA LYS A 81 -20.23 3.36 -1.02
C LYS A 81 -18.79 2.88 -0.88
N THR A 82 -17.80 3.69 -1.25
CA THR A 82 -16.36 3.32 -1.11
C THR A 82 -15.70 3.99 0.10
N ARG A 83 -16.20 5.16 0.53
CA ARG A 83 -15.70 5.92 1.69
C ARG A 83 -16.60 5.74 2.93
N PRO A 84 -16.06 5.70 4.16
CA PRO A 84 -14.64 5.74 4.51
C PRO A 84 -13.91 4.41 4.23
N SER A 85 -14.64 3.29 4.23
CA SER A 85 -14.11 1.96 3.93
C SER A 85 -15.21 1.06 3.35
N LEU A 86 -14.80 -0.02 2.67
CA LEU A 86 -15.74 -1.02 2.14
C LEU A 86 -16.48 -1.77 3.26
N GLY A 87 -15.80 -2.05 4.38
CA GLY A 87 -16.41 -2.72 5.54
C GLY A 87 -17.52 -1.88 6.17
N ALA A 88 -17.31 -0.56 6.30
CA ALA A 88 -18.36 0.35 6.79
C ALA A 88 -19.60 0.36 5.88
N ASN A 89 -19.41 0.18 4.58
CA ASN A 89 -20.47 0.14 3.57
C ASN A 89 -20.97 -1.27 3.24
N LYS A 90 -20.78 -2.24 4.14
CA LYS A 90 -21.25 -3.63 4.01
C LYS A 90 -20.78 -4.31 2.70
N GLY A 91 -19.60 -3.94 2.20
CA GLY A 91 -19.02 -4.50 0.97
C GLY A 91 -19.72 -4.09 -0.33
N ARG A 92 -20.57 -3.06 -0.31
CA ARG A 92 -21.40 -2.67 -1.48
C ARG A 92 -20.69 -1.77 -2.50
N GLY A 93 -19.44 -1.38 -2.25
CA GLY A 93 -18.62 -0.55 -3.13
C GLY A 93 -17.47 -1.33 -3.76
N LYS A 94 -16.87 -0.79 -4.82
CA LYS A 94 -15.64 -1.30 -5.44
C LYS A 94 -14.82 -0.14 -6.00
#